data_AF-A0A937X587-F1
#
_entry.id   AF-A0A937X587-F1
#
_cell.length_a   1.000
_cell.length_b   1.000
_cell.length_c   1.000
_cell.angle_alpha   90.00
_cell.angle_beta   90.00
_cell.angle_gamma   90.00
#
_symmetry.space_group_name_H-M   'P 1'
#
loop_
_entity.id
_entity.type
_entity.pdbx_description
1 polymer ?
#
loop_
_entity_poly.entity_id
_entity_poly.type
_entity_poly.pdbx_seq_one_letter_code
_entity_poly.pdbx_strand_id
1 'polypeptide(L)'
;MRQPRKPQGKPPNPPAPWEVPGRRSGGETLSALPASNAPRPPIRRTRNLQLAGLDAFIKAVYPLIFVTTSEEGRFVARLREHYGQGRPIFQWTYTRGLMSLQDGRCVEPATIGDPLSALRHAERAPNSGMYIFCDLHPWLRDSTNAENKATIRMLRDFYHLVRSARERFKTVLLVSPVLTIPPELEKEVVVFDFPLPDREELRLLLDERLERGFRDTGDHPAIDPGHMDKLLEAATGLTLDEADNAFAAVLQGDGRLDTSDIHKILAQKQLIIRQSGVLDYYPADEELSEVGGLE
;
A
#
# COMPACT_ATOMS: atom_id res chain seq x y z
N MET A 1 -39.33 -26.86 -71.63
CA MET A 1 -38.14 -27.75 -71.67
C MET A 1 -36.93 -27.03 -71.10
N ARG A 2 -36.47 -27.43 -69.91
CA ARG A 2 -35.09 -27.44 -69.35
C ARG A 2 -35.20 -27.44 -67.82
N GLN A 3 -34.57 -28.45 -67.21
CA GLN A 3 -34.69 -28.86 -65.80
C GLN A 3 -33.94 -27.95 -64.81
N PRO A 4 -34.35 -27.87 -63.53
CA PRO A 4 -33.68 -27.06 -62.50
C PRO A 4 -32.51 -27.79 -61.80
N ARG A 5 -31.53 -26.99 -61.34
CA ARG A 5 -30.26 -27.38 -60.71
C ARG A 5 -30.43 -27.90 -59.28
N LYS A 6 -29.63 -28.93 -58.92
CA LYS A 6 -29.48 -29.48 -57.56
C LYS A 6 -28.64 -28.55 -56.65
N PRO A 7 -28.93 -28.46 -55.33
CA PRO A 7 -28.12 -27.74 -54.35
C PRO A 7 -27.01 -28.62 -53.73
N GLN A 8 -25.86 -27.99 -53.42
CA GLN A 8 -24.69 -28.56 -52.75
C GLN A 8 -24.91 -28.75 -51.23
N GLY A 9 -24.36 -29.84 -50.70
CA GLY A 9 -24.56 -30.30 -49.32
C GLY A 9 -23.66 -29.64 -48.27
N LYS A 10 -24.17 -29.60 -47.04
CA LYS A 10 -23.45 -29.27 -45.79
C LYS A 10 -22.61 -30.46 -45.31
N PRO A 11 -21.45 -30.26 -44.67
CA PRO A 11 -20.68 -31.34 -44.06
C PRO A 11 -21.29 -31.82 -42.73
N PRO A 12 -21.14 -33.11 -42.37
CA PRO A 12 -21.73 -33.72 -41.17
C PRO A 12 -20.89 -33.52 -39.89
N ASN A 13 -21.59 -33.56 -38.75
CA ASN A 13 -21.07 -33.47 -37.38
C ASN A 13 -20.40 -34.80 -36.95
N PRO A 14 -19.28 -34.80 -36.19
CA PRO A 14 -18.64 -36.04 -35.74
C PRO A 14 -19.38 -36.73 -34.57
N PRO A 15 -19.31 -38.07 -34.45
CA PRO A 15 -20.05 -38.87 -33.47
C PRO A 15 -19.37 -38.95 -32.09
N ALA A 16 -20.15 -39.29 -31.07
CA ALA A 16 -19.72 -39.49 -29.69
C ALA A 16 -18.86 -40.77 -29.50
N PRO A 17 -17.86 -40.79 -28.61
CA PRO A 17 -17.08 -41.99 -28.33
C PRO A 17 -17.62 -42.76 -27.11
N TRP A 18 -18.24 -43.91 -27.42
CA TRP A 18 -18.12 -45.24 -26.81
C TRP A 18 -18.00 -45.42 -25.27
N GLU A 19 -18.89 -46.26 -24.75
CA GLU A 19 -18.65 -47.18 -23.63
C GLU A 19 -17.91 -48.44 -24.13
N VAL A 20 -17.04 -49.03 -23.29
CA VAL A 20 -16.65 -50.46 -23.33
C VAL A 20 -16.44 -50.97 -21.89
N PRO A 21 -16.41 -52.29 -21.62
CA PRO A 21 -17.34 -52.94 -20.71
C PRO A 21 -16.66 -53.50 -19.44
N GLY A 22 -17.50 -53.91 -18.49
CA GLY A 22 -17.08 -54.12 -17.10
C GLY A 22 -16.28 -55.38 -16.75
N ARG A 23 -15.86 -55.43 -15.48
CA ARG A 23 -16.01 -56.59 -14.59
C ARG A 23 -15.60 -56.28 -13.14
N ARG A 24 -16.47 -56.74 -12.23
CA ARG A 24 -16.20 -57.37 -10.92
C ARG A 24 -15.65 -56.53 -9.75
N SER A 25 -16.57 -56.26 -8.83
CA SER A 25 -16.57 -56.74 -7.43
C SER A 25 -15.22 -56.94 -6.73
N GLY A 26 -14.97 -56.10 -5.72
CA GLY A 26 -13.96 -56.27 -4.69
C GLY A 26 -14.06 -55.09 -3.73
N GLY A 27 -14.02 -55.35 -2.43
CA GLY A 27 -14.32 -54.37 -1.39
C GLY A 27 -13.28 -53.26 -1.27
N GLU A 28 -13.71 -52.19 -0.59
CA GLU A 28 -13.00 -51.40 0.42
C GLU A 28 -13.55 -49.99 0.39
N THR A 29 -14.37 -49.68 1.39
CA THR A 29 -14.76 -48.33 1.77
C THR A 29 -13.50 -47.55 2.15
N LEU A 30 -12.86 -46.91 1.17
CA LEU A 30 -11.84 -45.88 1.41
C LEU A 30 -12.54 -44.65 1.96
N SER A 31 -12.56 -44.62 3.30
CA SER A 31 -12.82 -43.46 4.15
C SER A 31 -12.14 -42.23 3.56
N ALA A 32 -12.95 -41.27 3.09
CA ALA A 32 -12.48 -39.96 2.71
C ALA A 32 -11.86 -39.30 3.96
N LEU A 33 -10.55 -39.08 3.92
CA LEU A 33 -9.85 -38.26 4.89
C LEU A 33 -10.57 -36.90 4.97
N PRO A 34 -11.01 -36.44 6.15
CA PRO A 34 -11.62 -35.13 6.24
C PRO A 34 -10.56 -34.09 5.87
N ALA A 35 -10.93 -33.18 4.96
CA ALA A 35 -10.17 -31.96 4.71
C ALA A 35 -9.81 -31.35 6.08
N SER A 36 -8.51 -31.26 6.35
CA SER A 36 -7.97 -30.68 7.59
C SER A 36 -8.44 -29.23 7.68
N ASN A 37 -9.57 -29.02 8.35
CA ASN A 37 -10.12 -27.73 8.69
C ASN A 37 -9.38 -27.19 9.93
N ALA A 38 -8.05 -27.18 9.86
CA ALA A 38 -7.23 -26.55 10.87
C ALA A 38 -7.47 -25.03 10.75
N PRO A 39 -7.95 -24.36 11.82
CA PRO A 39 -8.05 -22.92 11.80
C PRO A 39 -6.66 -22.35 11.52
N ARG A 40 -6.56 -21.49 10.49
CA ARG A 40 -5.36 -20.67 10.26
C ARG A 40 -4.98 -20.04 11.60
N PRO A 41 -3.70 -20.10 12.01
CA PRO A 41 -3.29 -19.51 13.27
C PRO A 41 -3.74 -18.04 13.29
N PRO A 42 -4.29 -17.54 14.40
CA PRO A 42 -4.67 -16.14 14.47
C PRO A 42 -3.41 -15.32 14.20
N ILE A 43 -3.48 -14.45 13.19
CA ILE A 43 -2.48 -13.40 12.95
C ILE A 43 -2.35 -12.70 14.29
N ARG A 44 -1.22 -12.94 14.97
CA ARG A 44 -0.94 -12.29 16.26
C ARG A 44 -1.07 -10.81 15.99
N ARG A 45 -1.99 -10.15 16.68
CA ARG A 45 -2.08 -8.69 16.68
C ARG A 45 -0.77 -8.17 17.25
N THR A 46 0.22 -7.96 16.37
CA THR A 46 1.41 -7.20 16.66
C THR A 46 0.91 -5.88 17.25
N ARG A 47 1.44 -5.48 18.42
CA ARG A 47 1.11 -4.17 18.97
C ARG A 47 1.63 -3.15 17.96
N ASN A 48 0.75 -2.62 17.10
CA ASN A 48 1.10 -1.63 16.09
C ASN A 48 1.47 -0.31 16.79
N LEU A 49 2.73 -0.20 17.22
CA LEU A 49 3.29 0.99 17.88
C LEU A 49 3.31 2.20 16.93
N GLN A 50 3.34 1.96 15.61
CA GLN A 50 3.43 3.00 14.58
C GLN A 50 2.18 3.88 14.49
N LEU A 51 1.00 3.36 14.80
CA LEU A 51 -0.24 4.15 14.84
C LEU A 51 -0.55 4.66 16.25
N ALA A 52 0.27 4.38 17.28
CA ALA A 52 -0.08 4.72 18.66
C ALA A 52 -0.34 6.22 18.86
N GLY A 53 0.44 7.08 18.16
CA GLY A 53 0.20 8.53 18.14
C GLY A 53 -1.09 8.91 17.39
N LEU A 54 -1.31 8.32 16.21
CA LEU A 54 -2.51 8.56 15.40
C LEU A 54 -3.79 8.12 16.13
N ASP A 55 -3.73 6.97 16.81
CA ASP A 55 -4.78 6.41 17.64
C ASP A 55 -5.26 7.38 18.70
N ALA A 56 -4.33 8.09 19.35
CA ALA A 56 -4.66 9.08 20.37
C ALA A 56 -5.49 10.22 19.76
N PHE A 57 -5.08 10.72 18.58
CA PHE A 57 -5.81 11.78 17.88
C PHE A 57 -7.19 11.31 17.38
N ILE A 58 -7.29 10.11 16.80
CA ILE A 58 -8.58 9.58 16.33
C ILE A 58 -9.54 9.32 17.51
N LYS A 59 -9.05 8.74 18.61
CA LYS A 59 -9.86 8.48 19.82
C LYS A 59 -10.28 9.77 20.53
N ALA A 60 -9.44 10.79 20.50
CA ALA A 60 -9.76 12.13 20.99
C ALA A 60 -10.62 12.97 20.01
N VAL A 61 -11.06 12.37 18.89
CA VAL A 61 -11.97 12.99 17.91
C VAL A 61 -11.40 14.27 17.31
N TYR A 62 -10.10 14.26 16.98
CA TYR A 62 -9.52 15.32 16.17
C TYR A 62 -10.12 15.25 14.75
N PRO A 63 -10.81 16.30 14.28
CA PRO A 63 -11.50 16.25 12.99
C PRO A 63 -10.55 16.28 11.80
N LEU A 64 -9.45 17.04 11.91
CA LEU A 64 -8.48 17.23 10.85
C LEU A 64 -7.10 16.78 11.35
N ILE A 65 -6.51 15.82 10.64
CA ILE A 65 -5.16 15.33 10.91
C ILE A 65 -4.39 15.37 9.59
N PHE A 66 -3.26 16.06 9.58
CA PHE A 66 -2.31 16.05 8.48
C PHE A 66 -1.29 14.94 8.71
N VAL A 67 -1.14 14.04 7.75
CA VAL A 67 -0.23 12.92 7.79
C VAL A 67 0.90 13.17 6.80
N THR A 68 2.10 13.40 7.32
CA THR A 68 3.30 13.59 6.51
C THR A 68 3.85 12.23 6.12
N THR A 69 3.74 11.86 4.83
CA THR A 69 4.36 10.64 4.28
C THR A 69 4.32 10.61 2.76
N SER A 70 5.33 9.97 2.16
CA SER A 70 5.31 9.56 0.75
C SER A 70 4.69 8.16 0.56
N GLU A 71 4.51 7.39 1.63
CA GLU A 71 4.07 5.99 1.58
C GLU A 71 2.54 5.85 1.69
N GLU A 72 1.81 6.47 0.75
CA GLU A 72 0.34 6.48 0.77
C GLU A 72 -0.27 5.07 0.87
N GLY A 73 0.23 4.15 0.05
CA GLY A 73 -0.25 2.76 0.01
C GLY A 73 -0.08 2.05 1.35
N ARG A 74 1.09 2.22 1.98
CA ARG A 74 1.40 1.63 3.30
C ARG A 74 0.51 2.23 4.38
N PHE A 75 0.37 3.55 4.40
CA PHE A 75 -0.48 4.25 5.36
C PHE A 75 -1.94 3.78 5.24
N VAL A 76 -2.50 3.76 4.02
CA VAL A 76 -3.88 3.31 3.78
C VAL A 76 -4.07 1.85 4.17
N ALA A 77 -3.12 0.97 3.84
CA ALA A 77 -3.18 -0.44 4.23
C ALA A 77 -3.22 -0.62 5.76
N ARG A 78 -2.34 0.08 6.48
CA ARG A 78 -2.29 0.06 7.95
C ARG A 78 -3.56 0.62 8.58
N LEU A 79 -4.10 1.70 8.02
CA LEU A 79 -5.35 2.28 8.50
C LEU A 79 -6.52 1.31 8.31
N ARG A 80 -6.60 0.63 7.16
CA ARG A 80 -7.63 -0.38 6.88
C ARG A 80 -7.53 -1.59 7.80
N GLU A 81 -6.32 -2.07 8.06
CA GLU A 81 -6.07 -3.18 8.98
C GLU A 81 -6.56 -2.84 10.40
N HIS A 82 -6.27 -1.63 10.88
CA HIS A 82 -6.59 -1.23 12.24
C HIS A 82 -8.06 -0.78 12.43
N TYR A 83 -8.60 0.00 11.48
CA TYR A 83 -9.91 0.66 11.61
C TYR A 83 -11.02 0.10 10.72
N GLY A 84 -10.68 -0.69 9.70
CA GLY A 84 -11.61 -1.08 8.63
C GLY A 84 -12.81 -1.93 9.06
N GLN A 85 -12.73 -2.59 10.23
CA GLN A 85 -13.82 -3.39 10.79
C GLN A 85 -14.85 -2.56 11.58
N GLY A 86 -14.47 -1.37 12.04
CA GLY A 86 -15.32 -0.55 12.92
C GLY A 86 -15.90 0.70 12.27
N ARG A 87 -15.27 1.21 11.21
CA ARG A 87 -15.66 2.47 10.56
C ARG A 87 -15.44 2.39 9.04
N PRO A 88 -16.33 3.00 8.23
CA PRO A 88 -16.08 3.12 6.81
C PRO A 88 -14.90 4.07 6.57
N ILE A 89 -14.03 3.65 5.65
CA ILE A 89 -12.85 4.42 5.22
C ILE A 89 -13.03 4.74 3.75
N PHE A 90 -12.85 6.01 3.42
CA PHE A 90 -12.89 6.53 2.07
C PHE A 90 -11.53 7.12 1.71
N GLN A 91 -11.13 6.98 0.45
CA GLN A 91 -9.92 7.58 -0.08
C GLN A 91 -10.27 8.44 -1.29
N TRP A 92 -9.93 9.70 -1.22
CA TRP A 92 -10.01 10.63 -2.32
C TRP A 92 -8.63 10.80 -2.96
N THR A 93 -8.60 10.70 -4.28
CA THR A 93 -7.47 11.09 -5.13
C THR A 93 -8.01 11.94 -6.26
N TYR A 94 -7.20 12.84 -6.81
CA TYR A 94 -7.63 13.71 -7.91
C TYR A 94 -8.20 12.93 -9.10
N THR A 95 -7.59 11.80 -9.45
CA THR A 95 -7.93 11.01 -10.64
C THR A 95 -9.10 10.06 -10.46
N ARG A 96 -9.37 9.57 -9.24
CA ARG A 96 -10.43 8.59 -8.97
C ARG A 96 -11.61 9.16 -8.19
N GLY A 97 -11.48 10.38 -7.68
CA GLY A 97 -12.45 10.95 -6.75
C GLY A 97 -12.51 10.18 -5.44
N LEU A 98 -13.63 10.29 -4.73
CA LEU A 98 -13.86 9.67 -3.43
C LEU A 98 -14.25 8.20 -3.62
N MET A 99 -13.35 7.30 -3.27
CA MET A 99 -13.52 5.86 -3.34
C MET A 99 -13.81 5.29 -1.95
N SER A 100 -14.79 4.41 -1.83
CA SER A 100 -14.98 3.59 -0.63
C SER A 100 -13.98 2.44 -0.62
N LEU A 101 -13.24 2.29 0.47
CA LEU A 101 -12.23 1.23 0.62
C LEU A 101 -12.84 -0.10 1.10
N GLN A 102 -14.14 -0.16 1.33
CA GLN A 102 -14.84 -1.39 1.69
C GLN A 102 -15.22 -2.21 0.44
N ASP A 103 -15.79 -1.55 -0.56
CA ASP A 103 -16.30 -2.15 -1.78
C ASP A 103 -15.54 -1.71 -3.05
N GLY A 104 -14.60 -0.78 -2.94
CA GLY A 104 -13.76 -0.32 -4.04
C GLY A 104 -14.49 0.54 -5.07
N ARG A 105 -15.65 1.11 -4.71
CA ARG A 105 -16.50 1.89 -5.62
C ARG A 105 -16.33 3.39 -5.41
N CYS A 106 -16.44 4.14 -6.51
CA CYS A 106 -16.54 5.59 -6.45
C CYS A 106 -17.89 5.94 -5.82
N VAL A 107 -17.84 6.76 -4.77
CA VAL A 107 -19.02 7.17 -4.02
C VAL A 107 -19.89 8.10 -4.87
N GLU A 108 -19.25 9.02 -5.59
CA GLU A 108 -19.94 9.97 -6.46
C GLU A 108 -19.00 10.50 -7.56
N PRO A 109 -19.37 10.42 -8.86
CA PRO A 109 -18.52 10.88 -9.96
C PRO A 109 -18.12 12.36 -9.90
N ALA A 110 -18.96 13.22 -9.31
CA ALA A 110 -18.68 14.65 -9.14
C ALA A 110 -17.47 14.94 -8.24
N THR A 111 -16.97 13.94 -7.51
CA THR A 111 -15.77 14.08 -6.67
C THR A 111 -14.47 13.92 -7.46
N ILE A 112 -14.52 13.44 -8.71
CA ILE A 112 -13.32 13.29 -9.55
C ILE A 112 -12.84 14.68 -9.97
N GLY A 113 -11.57 14.99 -9.72
CA GLY A 113 -11.00 16.30 -9.98
C GLY A 113 -11.42 17.42 -9.01
N ASP A 114 -12.42 17.18 -8.15
CA ASP A 114 -12.95 18.20 -7.23
C ASP A 114 -12.96 17.72 -5.77
N PRO A 115 -11.98 18.16 -4.95
CA PRO A 115 -11.95 17.83 -3.53
C PRO A 115 -13.07 18.50 -2.73
N LEU A 116 -13.62 19.63 -3.19
CA LEU A 116 -14.69 20.33 -2.49
C LEU A 116 -15.97 19.48 -2.47
N SER A 117 -16.31 18.86 -3.60
CA SER A 117 -17.43 17.91 -3.68
C SER A 117 -17.22 16.71 -2.75
N ALA A 118 -15.99 16.17 -2.65
CA ALA A 118 -15.68 15.08 -1.73
C ALA A 118 -15.79 15.50 -0.26
N LEU A 119 -15.36 16.71 0.10
CA LEU A 119 -15.52 17.25 1.45
C LEU A 119 -16.99 17.49 1.81
N ARG A 120 -17.80 18.01 0.88
CA ARG A 120 -19.26 18.15 1.06
C ARG A 120 -19.94 16.80 1.27
N HIS A 121 -19.47 15.76 0.57
CA HIS A 121 -19.94 14.41 0.82
C HIS A 121 -19.62 13.98 2.26
N ALA A 122 -18.36 14.16 2.69
CA ALA A 122 -17.93 13.86 4.05
C ALA A 122 -18.73 14.64 5.11
N GLU A 123 -19.05 15.90 4.84
CA GLU A 123 -19.88 16.76 5.69
C GLU A 123 -21.30 16.19 5.87
N ARG A 124 -21.96 15.83 4.75
CA ARG A 124 -23.37 15.39 4.69
C ARG A 124 -23.60 13.95 5.13
N ALA A 125 -22.57 13.10 5.09
CA ALA A 125 -22.71 11.69 5.44
C ALA A 125 -23.32 11.53 6.86
N PRO A 126 -24.34 10.69 7.07
CA PRO A 126 -24.99 10.58 8.38
C PRO A 126 -24.12 9.84 9.41
N ASN A 127 -23.24 8.94 8.95
CA ASN A 127 -22.49 8.02 9.79
C ASN A 127 -21.09 8.54 10.11
N SER A 128 -20.46 7.95 11.14
CA SER A 128 -19.02 8.06 11.37
C SER A 128 -18.24 7.56 10.17
N GLY A 129 -17.09 8.16 9.87
CA GLY A 129 -16.25 7.76 8.75
C GLY A 129 -14.89 8.42 8.76
N MET A 130 -13.92 7.76 8.14
CA MET A 130 -12.58 8.28 7.94
C MET A 130 -12.39 8.62 6.46
N TYR A 131 -11.97 9.85 6.17
CA TYR A 131 -11.85 10.36 4.82
C TYR A 131 -10.39 10.74 4.57
N ILE A 132 -9.71 9.97 3.75
CA ILE A 132 -8.31 10.17 3.38
C ILE A 132 -8.29 11.02 2.11
N PHE A 133 -7.58 12.14 2.12
CA PHE A 133 -7.36 12.98 0.95
C PHE A 133 -5.86 12.95 0.62
N CYS A 134 -5.51 12.27 -0.47
CA CYS A 134 -4.14 12.24 -0.98
C CYS A 134 -3.83 13.52 -1.75
N ASP A 135 -2.67 14.12 -1.49
CA ASP A 135 -2.12 15.26 -2.24
C ASP A 135 -3.05 16.46 -2.36
N LEU A 136 -3.73 16.82 -1.28
CA LEU A 136 -4.57 18.02 -1.23
C LEU A 136 -3.74 19.33 -1.13
N HIS A 137 -2.43 19.24 -0.91
CA HIS A 137 -1.54 20.40 -0.74
C HIS A 137 -1.65 21.48 -1.83
N PRO A 138 -1.92 21.20 -3.13
CA PRO A 138 -2.11 22.25 -4.14
C PRO A 138 -3.30 23.18 -3.83
N TRP A 139 -4.39 22.65 -3.28
CA TRP A 139 -5.56 23.43 -2.85
C TRP A 139 -5.32 24.20 -1.55
N LEU A 140 -4.35 23.76 -0.75
CA LEU A 140 -4.01 24.38 0.53
C LEU A 140 -2.96 25.48 0.40
N ARG A 141 -2.13 25.45 -0.65
CA ARG A 141 -1.01 26.39 -0.84
C ARG A 141 -1.45 27.77 -1.28
N ASP A 142 -2.39 27.84 -2.21
CA ASP A 142 -2.78 29.08 -2.86
C ASP A 142 -4.21 29.45 -2.50
N SER A 143 -4.35 30.41 -1.59
CA SER A 143 -5.64 30.94 -1.19
C SER A 143 -6.13 32.07 -2.09
N THR A 144 -5.55 32.30 -3.29
CA THR A 144 -6.02 33.33 -4.22
C THR A 144 -7.16 32.84 -5.12
N ASN A 145 -7.11 31.57 -5.56
CA ASN A 145 -8.15 30.92 -6.34
C ASN A 145 -9.43 30.72 -5.49
N ALA A 146 -10.60 31.05 -6.06
CA ALA A 146 -11.90 30.90 -5.40
C ALA A 146 -12.21 29.45 -5.00
N GLU A 147 -11.80 28.46 -5.81
CA GLU A 147 -12.00 27.04 -5.52
C GLU A 147 -11.16 26.59 -4.32
N ASN A 148 -9.88 26.99 -4.28
CA ASN A 148 -8.99 26.71 -3.16
C ASN A 148 -9.49 27.35 -1.85
N LYS A 149 -9.92 28.63 -1.91
CA LYS A 149 -10.56 29.31 -0.77
C LYS A 149 -11.76 28.52 -0.24
N ALA A 150 -12.61 28.00 -1.14
CA ALA A 150 -13.77 27.22 -0.76
C ALA A 150 -13.38 25.88 -0.11
N THR A 151 -12.35 25.20 -0.61
CA THR A 151 -11.81 23.97 -0.01
C THR A 151 -11.24 24.22 1.40
N ILE A 152 -10.44 25.27 1.57
CA ILE A 152 -9.87 25.66 2.89
C ILE A 152 -11.00 25.99 3.87
N ARG A 153 -11.99 26.78 3.43
CA ARG A 153 -13.15 27.12 4.26
C ARG A 153 -13.96 25.89 4.63
N MET A 154 -14.21 24.98 3.68
CA MET A 154 -14.96 23.75 3.91
C MET A 154 -14.25 22.84 4.94
N LEU A 155 -12.92 22.74 4.91
CA LEU A 155 -12.18 22.01 5.95
C LEU A 155 -12.41 22.62 7.34
N ARG A 156 -12.40 23.94 7.45
CA ARG A 156 -12.66 24.64 8.71
C ARG A 156 -14.11 24.47 9.19
N ASP A 157 -15.07 24.56 8.27
CA ASP A 157 -16.48 24.32 8.55
C ASP A 157 -16.69 22.87 9.02
N PHE A 158 -16.04 21.91 8.36
CA PHE A 158 -16.01 20.50 8.78
C PHE A 158 -15.45 20.33 10.20
N TYR A 159 -14.36 21.02 10.55
CA TYR A 159 -13.82 21.01 11.91
C TYR A 159 -14.86 21.46 12.94
N HIS A 160 -15.52 22.60 12.72
CA HIS A 160 -16.54 23.11 13.63
C HIS A 160 -17.79 22.21 13.69
N LEU A 161 -18.15 21.60 12.56
CA LEU A 161 -19.25 20.65 12.47
C LEU A 161 -19.00 19.42 13.35
N VAL A 162 -17.82 18.81 13.25
CA VAL A 162 -17.45 17.63 14.06
C VAL A 162 -17.34 18.01 15.53
N ARG A 163 -16.79 19.19 15.86
CA ARG A 163 -16.67 19.66 17.25
C ARG A 163 -18.02 19.97 17.92
N SER A 164 -19.00 20.47 17.17
CA SER A 164 -20.35 20.75 17.67
C SER A 164 -21.24 19.51 17.70
N ALA A 165 -21.00 18.54 16.83
CA ALA A 165 -21.75 17.31 16.75
C ALA A 165 -21.23 16.25 17.73
N ARG A 166 -21.89 16.11 18.88
CA ARG A 166 -21.53 15.12 19.93
C ARG A 166 -21.54 13.66 19.47
N GLU A 167 -22.17 13.34 18.33
CA GLU A 167 -22.39 11.97 17.86
C GLU A 167 -21.68 11.64 16.52
N ARG A 168 -21.02 12.62 15.88
CA ARG A 168 -20.43 12.43 14.55
C ARG A 168 -18.92 12.24 14.65
N PHE A 169 -18.49 10.99 14.84
CA PHE A 169 -17.07 10.61 14.79
C PHE A 169 -16.57 10.57 13.35
N LYS A 170 -16.34 11.74 12.76
CA LYS A 170 -15.73 11.86 11.43
C LYS A 170 -14.34 12.45 11.53
N THR A 171 -13.43 11.91 10.73
CA THR A 171 -12.04 12.39 10.68
C THR A 171 -11.61 12.51 9.22
N VAL A 172 -11.04 13.66 8.87
CA VAL A 172 -10.35 13.90 7.61
C VAL A 172 -8.85 13.76 7.84
N LEU A 173 -8.23 12.87 7.06
CA LEU A 173 -6.80 12.62 7.02
C LEU A 173 -6.25 13.24 5.74
N LEU A 174 -5.44 14.29 5.87
CA LEU A 174 -4.76 14.93 4.75
C LEU A 174 -3.40 14.25 4.59
N VAL A 175 -3.23 13.40 3.58
CA VAL A 175 -2.00 12.62 3.38
C VAL A 175 -1.20 13.24 2.27
N SER A 176 0.04 13.66 2.55
CA SER A 176 0.94 14.17 1.53
C SER A 176 2.39 14.17 2.01
N PRO A 177 3.38 14.02 1.10
CA PRO A 177 4.78 14.24 1.45
C PRO A 177 5.12 15.71 1.69
N VAL A 178 4.30 16.65 1.18
CA VAL A 178 4.53 18.09 1.31
C VAL A 178 3.62 18.67 2.38
N LEU A 179 4.20 19.07 3.53
CA LEU A 179 3.45 19.73 4.60
C LEU A 179 3.10 21.17 4.18
N THR A 180 1.82 21.42 3.91
CA THR A 180 1.28 22.75 3.59
C THR A 180 -0.02 22.96 4.36
N ILE A 181 -0.01 23.90 5.30
CA ILE A 181 -1.19 24.26 6.10
C ILE A 181 -1.40 25.77 5.98
N PRO A 182 -2.58 26.22 5.50
CA PRO A 182 -2.89 27.63 5.40
C PRO A 182 -3.17 28.22 6.79
N PRO A 183 -2.96 29.53 6.99
CA PRO A 183 -3.09 30.17 8.31
C PRO A 183 -4.48 30.01 8.94
N GLU A 184 -5.53 29.84 8.12
CA GLU A 184 -6.90 29.61 8.58
C GLU A 184 -7.11 28.25 9.26
N LEU A 185 -6.21 27.29 9.09
CA LEU A 185 -6.31 25.91 9.59
C LEU A 185 -5.21 25.53 10.60
N GLU A 186 -4.26 26.42 10.88
CA GLU A 186 -3.10 26.14 11.75
C GLU A 186 -3.48 25.69 13.17
N LYS A 187 -4.65 26.08 13.69
CA LYS A 187 -5.11 25.72 15.05
C LYS A 187 -6.10 24.55 15.05
N GLU A 188 -6.60 24.19 13.88
CA GLU A 188 -7.63 23.17 13.66
C GLU A 188 -7.03 21.84 13.20
N VAL A 189 -5.82 21.86 12.63
CA VAL A 189 -5.11 20.69 12.10
C VAL A 189 -4.02 20.25 13.07
N VAL A 190 -3.95 18.94 13.33
CA VAL A 190 -2.81 18.31 14.00
C VAL A 190 -1.94 17.61 12.97
N VAL A 191 -0.63 17.74 13.10
CA VAL A 191 0.35 17.05 12.24
C VAL A 191 0.77 15.74 12.90
N PHE A 192 0.80 14.68 12.10
CA PHE A 192 1.28 13.37 12.46
C PHE A 192 2.28 12.90 11.40
N ASP A 193 3.53 12.68 11.81
CA ASP A 193 4.54 12.12 10.93
C ASP A 193 4.41 10.60 10.95
N PHE A 194 4.02 10.01 9.81
CA PHE A 194 3.94 8.56 9.71
C PHE A 194 5.37 8.04 9.59
N PRO A 195 5.83 7.18 10.53
CA PRO A 195 7.21 6.72 10.55
C PRO A 195 7.52 5.92 9.27
N LEU A 196 8.80 5.62 9.02
CA LEU A 196 9.22 4.62 8.02
C LEU A 196 8.89 3.20 8.52
N PRO A 197 8.95 2.17 7.64
CA PRO A 197 8.75 0.80 8.07
C PRO A 197 9.75 0.38 9.15
N ASP A 198 9.25 -0.37 10.13
CA ASP A 198 10.10 -0.92 11.17
C ASP A 198 10.81 -2.20 10.70
N ARG A 199 11.73 -2.71 11.53
CA ARG A 199 12.50 -3.92 11.19
C ARG A 199 11.60 -5.15 11.02
N GLU A 200 10.48 -5.24 11.72
CA GLU A 200 9.57 -6.38 11.60
C GLU A 200 8.84 -6.34 10.25
N GLU A 201 8.41 -5.17 9.80
CA GLU A 201 7.84 -4.97 8.47
C GLU A 201 8.82 -5.29 7.34
N LEU A 202 10.06 -4.80 7.45
CA LEU A 202 11.12 -5.10 6.49
C LEU A 202 11.40 -6.61 6.43
N ARG A 203 11.35 -7.29 7.58
CA ARG A 203 11.50 -8.75 7.64
C ARG A 203 10.36 -9.47 6.95
N LEU A 204 9.12 -9.10 7.25
CA LEU A 204 7.95 -9.71 6.60
C LEU A 204 8.00 -9.51 5.07
N LEU A 205 8.41 -8.33 4.62
CA LEU A 205 8.59 -8.03 3.21
C LEU A 205 9.66 -8.92 2.56
N LEU A 206 10.81 -9.08 3.23
CA LEU A 206 11.89 -9.94 2.76
C LEU A 206 11.44 -11.41 2.70
N ASP A 207 10.79 -11.91 3.75
CA ASP A 207 10.27 -13.27 3.82
C ASP A 207 9.25 -13.52 2.68
N GLU A 208 8.30 -12.61 2.45
CA GLU A 208 7.36 -12.69 1.33
C GLU A 208 8.07 -12.72 -0.04
N ARG A 209 9.14 -11.93 -0.19
CA ARG A 209 9.91 -11.87 -1.43
C ARG A 209 10.68 -13.15 -1.70
N LEU A 210 11.26 -13.75 -0.66
CA LEU A 210 11.92 -15.06 -0.75
C LEU A 210 10.92 -16.15 -1.12
N GLU A 211 9.76 -16.20 -0.47
CA GLU A 211 8.71 -17.17 -0.78
C GLU A 211 8.23 -17.05 -2.23
N ARG A 212 8.15 -15.83 -2.78
CA ARG A 212 7.77 -15.60 -4.19
C ARG A 212 8.89 -15.94 -5.16
N GLY A 213 10.13 -15.54 -4.87
CA GLY A 213 11.29 -15.73 -5.75
C GLY A 213 11.69 -17.18 -5.93
N PHE A 214 11.53 -18.01 -4.89
CA PHE A 214 11.92 -19.43 -4.91
C PHE A 214 10.75 -20.40 -5.12
N ARG A 215 9.54 -19.87 -5.37
CA ARG A 215 8.34 -20.68 -5.59
C ARG A 215 8.47 -21.65 -6.76
N ASP A 216 9.17 -21.23 -7.82
CA ASP A 216 9.28 -21.99 -9.07
C ASP A 216 10.52 -22.90 -9.10
N THR A 217 11.57 -22.60 -8.31
CA THR A 217 12.79 -23.40 -8.24
C THR A 217 12.71 -24.50 -7.18
N GLY A 218 11.81 -24.38 -6.18
CA GLY A 218 11.67 -25.34 -5.08
C GLY A 218 12.88 -25.40 -4.14
N ASP A 219 13.92 -24.63 -4.44
CA ASP A 219 15.18 -24.58 -3.71
C ASP A 219 15.17 -23.28 -2.91
N HIS A 220 14.73 -23.36 -1.65
CA HIS A 220 14.85 -22.24 -0.74
C HIS A 220 16.33 -22.14 -0.34
N PRO A 221 17.07 -21.09 -0.75
CA PRO A 221 18.43 -20.93 -0.27
C PRO A 221 18.38 -20.85 1.26
N ALA A 222 19.20 -21.68 1.91
CA ALA A 222 19.43 -21.56 3.33
C ALA A 222 20.17 -20.24 3.58
N ILE A 223 19.42 -19.19 3.86
CA ILE A 223 19.97 -17.88 4.18
C ILE A 223 20.54 -17.97 5.59
N ASP A 224 21.82 -17.63 5.73
CA ASP A 224 22.41 -17.47 7.04
C ASP A 224 21.64 -16.39 7.83
N PRO A 225 21.17 -16.67 9.05
CA PRO A 225 20.46 -15.68 9.86
C PRO A 225 21.27 -14.39 10.06
N GLY A 226 22.60 -14.48 10.15
CA GLY A 226 23.48 -13.30 10.25
C GLY A 226 23.50 -12.46 8.98
N HIS A 227 23.39 -13.08 7.81
CA HIS A 227 23.25 -12.36 6.54
C HIS A 227 21.90 -11.66 6.42
N MET A 228 20.81 -12.36 6.81
CA MET A 228 19.47 -11.77 6.84
C MET A 228 19.42 -10.52 7.74
N ASP A 229 20.03 -10.60 8.92
CA ASP A 229 20.07 -9.46 9.84
C ASP A 229 20.78 -8.23 9.26
N LYS A 230 21.85 -8.44 8.48
CA LYS A 230 22.59 -7.38 7.78
C LYS A 230 21.79 -6.77 6.63
N LEU A 231 21.04 -7.58 5.88
CA LEU A 231 20.14 -7.07 4.83
C LEU A 231 19.06 -6.15 5.42
N LEU A 232 18.47 -6.55 6.55
CA LEU A 232 17.47 -5.74 7.26
C LEU A 232 18.08 -4.46 7.84
N GLU A 233 19.31 -4.53 8.35
CA GLU A 233 20.05 -3.34 8.81
C GLU A 233 20.32 -2.38 7.65
N ALA A 234 20.77 -2.88 6.49
CA ALA A 234 21.01 -2.08 5.30
C ALA A 234 19.73 -1.42 4.76
N ALA A 235 18.61 -2.13 4.80
CA ALA A 235 17.30 -1.64 4.37
C ALA A 235 16.64 -0.67 5.37
N THR A 236 17.19 -0.53 6.58
CA THR A 236 16.64 0.39 7.58
C THR A 236 16.79 1.84 7.11
N GLY A 237 15.69 2.60 7.21
CA GLY A 237 15.61 3.98 6.74
C GLY A 237 15.18 4.12 5.28
N LEU A 238 14.81 3.02 4.62
CA LEU A 238 14.10 3.04 3.34
C LEU A 238 12.59 3.06 3.58
N THR A 239 11.84 3.59 2.63
CA THR A 239 10.40 3.31 2.49
C THR A 239 10.19 1.84 2.14
N LEU A 240 8.97 1.34 2.33
CA LEU A 240 8.62 -0.05 2.05
C LEU A 240 8.80 -0.37 0.57
N ASP A 241 8.40 0.54 -0.33
CA ASP A 241 8.56 0.35 -1.78
C ASP A 241 10.04 0.40 -2.21
N GLU A 242 10.87 1.24 -1.58
CA GLU A 242 12.32 1.27 -1.83
C GLU A 242 12.99 -0.02 -1.33
N ALA A 243 12.63 -0.50 -0.14
CA ALA A 243 13.11 -1.76 0.39
C ALA A 243 12.67 -2.94 -0.49
N ASP A 244 11.44 -2.91 -0.99
CA ASP A 244 10.87 -3.93 -1.87
C ASP A 244 11.66 -4.04 -3.18
N ASN A 245 11.99 -2.89 -3.78
CA ASN A 245 12.84 -2.81 -4.96
C ASN A 245 14.28 -3.26 -4.68
N ALA A 246 14.85 -2.87 -3.53
CA ALA A 246 16.19 -3.26 -3.14
C ALA A 246 16.32 -4.77 -2.93
N PHE A 247 15.35 -5.40 -2.26
CA PHE A 247 15.28 -6.85 -2.11
C PHE A 247 15.05 -7.55 -3.45
N ALA A 248 14.20 -7.00 -4.32
CA ALA A 248 14.02 -7.55 -5.66
C ALA A 248 15.31 -7.53 -6.51
N ALA A 249 16.16 -6.51 -6.35
CA ALA A 249 17.43 -6.42 -7.05
C ALA A 249 18.46 -7.43 -6.53
N VAL A 250 18.46 -7.68 -5.22
CA VAL A 250 19.28 -8.71 -4.57
C VAL A 250 18.91 -10.11 -5.07
N LEU A 251 17.62 -10.44 -5.10
CA LEU A 251 17.12 -11.78 -5.45
C LEU A 251 17.22 -12.15 -6.94
N GLN A 252 17.50 -11.19 -7.82
CA GLN A 252 17.79 -11.45 -9.24
C GLN A 252 19.23 -11.96 -9.48
N GLY A 253 20.04 -12.07 -8.42
CA GLY A 253 21.41 -12.58 -8.47
C GLY A 253 21.53 -14.08 -8.73
N ASP A 254 22.72 -14.63 -8.49
CA ASP A 254 23.16 -16.00 -8.77
C ASP A 254 22.51 -17.09 -7.88
N GLY A 255 21.41 -16.77 -7.20
CA GLY A 255 20.73 -17.65 -6.25
C GLY A 255 21.47 -17.80 -4.92
N ARG A 256 22.54 -17.03 -4.68
CA ARG A 256 23.25 -16.98 -3.39
C ARG A 256 23.05 -15.59 -2.79
N LEU A 257 22.78 -15.56 -1.49
CA LEU A 257 22.80 -14.31 -0.75
C LEU A 257 24.18 -14.15 -0.12
N ASP A 258 24.96 -13.21 -0.65
CA ASP A 258 26.34 -12.95 -0.25
C ASP A 258 26.57 -11.47 0.07
N THR A 259 27.77 -11.13 0.56
CA THR A 259 28.09 -9.75 0.98
C THR A 259 27.90 -8.71 -0.14
N SER A 260 27.92 -9.11 -1.42
CA SER A 260 27.66 -8.21 -2.55
C SER A 260 26.22 -7.66 -2.56
N ASP A 261 25.27 -8.38 -1.94
CA ASP A 261 23.87 -7.97 -1.87
C ASP A 261 23.65 -6.79 -0.93
N ILE A 262 24.42 -6.72 0.15
CA ILE A 262 24.42 -5.57 1.05
C ILE A 262 24.87 -4.32 0.29
N HIS A 263 25.91 -4.44 -0.55
CA HIS A 263 26.37 -3.32 -1.38
C HIS A 263 25.31 -2.85 -2.38
N LYS A 264 24.49 -3.75 -2.93
CA LYS A 264 23.36 -3.38 -3.81
C LYS A 264 22.31 -2.55 -3.06
N ILE A 265 21.96 -2.92 -1.83
CA ILE A 265 21.01 -2.15 -1.00
C ILE A 265 21.60 -0.78 -0.64
N LEU A 266 22.88 -0.73 -0.25
CA LEU A 266 23.55 0.53 0.06
C LEU A 266 23.64 1.46 -1.15
N ALA A 267 23.88 0.92 -2.35
CA ALA A 267 23.87 1.70 -3.59
C ALA A 267 22.48 2.29 -3.90
N GLN A 268 21.40 1.56 -3.64
CA GLN A 268 20.03 2.10 -3.75
C GLN A 268 19.81 3.25 -2.76
N LYS A 269 20.24 3.08 -1.51
CA LYS A 269 20.17 4.14 -0.49
C LYS A 269 20.92 5.40 -0.91
N GLN A 270 22.08 5.27 -1.56
CA GLN A 270 22.83 6.40 -2.10
C GLN A 270 22.06 7.14 -3.21
N LEU A 271 21.37 6.41 -4.10
CA LEU A 271 20.54 7.03 -5.14
C LEU A 271 19.39 7.85 -4.55
N ILE A 272 18.73 7.32 -3.51
CA ILE A 272 17.64 8.00 -2.80
C ILE A 272 18.14 9.28 -2.12
N ILE A 273 19.28 9.22 -1.43
CA ILE A 273 19.90 10.40 -0.81
C ILE A 273 20.22 11.47 -1.87
N ARG A 274 20.79 11.07 -3.02
CA ARG A 274 21.07 12.00 -4.12
C ARG A 274 19.80 12.63 -4.68
N GLN A 275 18.72 11.88 -4.85
CA GLN A 275 17.44 12.39 -5.34
C GLN A 275 16.75 13.33 -4.34
N SER A 276 16.93 13.09 -3.04
CA SER A 276 16.37 13.97 -1.99
C SER A 276 17.04 15.35 -1.95
N GLY A 277 18.22 15.52 -2.57
CA GLY A 277 18.97 16.78 -2.58
C GLY A 277 19.53 17.18 -1.21
N VAL A 278 19.48 16.29 -0.21
CA VAL A 278 19.85 16.57 1.18
C VAL A 278 21.36 16.46 1.45
N LEU A 279 22.11 15.75 0.60
CA LEU A 279 23.55 15.56 0.80
C LEU A 279 24.31 15.30 -0.52
N ASP A 280 25.35 16.10 -0.80
CA ASP A 280 26.41 15.71 -1.74
C ASP A 280 27.26 14.62 -1.07
N TYR A 281 26.86 13.36 -1.26
CA TYR A 281 27.64 12.22 -0.79
C TYR A 281 28.86 12.03 -1.70
N TYR A 282 30.04 12.37 -1.18
CA TYR A 282 31.31 11.92 -1.73
C TYR A 282 31.52 10.46 -1.29
N PRO A 283 31.56 9.49 -2.22
CA PRO A 283 32.06 8.17 -1.88
C PRO A 283 33.48 8.33 -1.36
N ALA A 284 33.76 7.76 -0.17
CA ALA A 284 35.13 7.51 0.23
C ALA A 284 35.66 6.40 -0.71
N ASP A 285 36.18 6.80 -1.86
CA ASP A 285 37.12 5.96 -2.59
C ASP A 285 38.38 5.88 -1.71
N GLU A 286 38.41 4.89 -0.82
CA GLU A 286 39.66 4.43 -0.21
C GLU A 286 40.51 3.76 -1.29
N GLU A 287 41.13 4.57 -2.16
CA GLU A 287 42.48 4.29 -2.62
C GLU A 287 43.44 5.16 -1.80
N LEU A 288 43.67 4.71 -0.57
CA LEU A 288 44.69 5.22 0.34
C LEU A 288 46.07 4.68 -0.08
N SER A 289 46.41 4.78 -1.38
CA SER A 289 47.66 4.27 -1.97
C SER A 289 48.53 5.30 -2.69
N GLU A 290 48.13 6.58 -2.79
CA GLU A 290 48.95 7.59 -3.50
C GLU A 290 49.24 8.87 -2.69
N VAL A 291 49.61 8.75 -1.42
CA VAL A 291 50.41 9.82 -0.77
C VAL A 291 51.66 9.21 -0.13
N GLY A 292 52.46 8.58 -0.99
CA GLY A 292 53.82 8.17 -0.72
C GLY A 292 54.79 8.93 -1.63
N GLY A 293 55.34 10.03 -1.12
CA GLY A 293 56.66 10.55 -1.50
C GLY A 293 56.77 11.47 -2.73
N LEU A 294 57.20 12.71 -2.48
CA LEU A 294 58.44 13.35 -3.00
C LEU A 294 58.26 14.87 -3.13
N GLU A 295 58.50 15.60 -2.04
CA GLU A 295 59.58 16.59 -1.81
C GLU A 295 59.39 17.28 -0.45
#